data_AF-A0A5M4BBG9-F1
#
_entry.id   AF-A0A5M4BBG9-F1
#
_cell.length_a   1.000
_cell.length_b   1.000
_cell.length_c   1.000
_cell.angle_alpha   90.00
_cell.angle_beta   90.00
_cell.angle_gamma   90.00
#
_symmetry.space_group_name_H-M   'P 1'
#
loop_
_entity.id
_entity.type
_entity.pdbx_description
1 polymer ?
#
loop_
_entity_poly.entity_id
_entity_poly.type
_entity_poly.pdbx_seq_one_letter_code
_entity_poly.pdbx_strand_id
1 'polypeptide(L)' 'MKTEKTQKKEVPIHKMMTWCWSKGISIYPVPYVSNGSRLRICLNKKGKETIGKDIFDNGKAIYDKILEMYRFIYEKNNK' A
#
# COMPACT_ATOMS: atom_id res chain seq x y z
N MET A 1 -12.02 -29.69 -26.81
CA MET A 1 -12.21 -28.31 -26.29
C MET A 1 -11.02 -27.93 -25.44
N LYS A 2 -10.16 -27.01 -25.90
CA LYS A 2 -9.10 -26.42 -25.06
C LYS A 2 -9.71 -25.19 -24.39
N THR A 3 -9.88 -25.22 -23.07
CA THR A 3 -10.32 -24.07 -22.30
C THR A 3 -9.18 -23.07 -22.22
N GLU A 4 -9.29 -21.99 -22.99
CA GLU A 4 -8.40 -20.83 -22.88
C GLU A 4 -8.63 -20.17 -21.53
N LYS A 5 -7.74 -20.44 -20.57
CA LYS A 5 -7.68 -19.69 -19.33
C LYS A 5 -7.25 -18.27 -19.68
N THR A 6 -8.21 -17.34 -19.72
CA THR A 6 -7.93 -15.91 -19.83
C THR A 6 -7.07 -15.50 -18.64
N GLN A 7 -5.76 -15.41 -18.84
CA GLN A 7 -4.84 -14.88 -17.83
C GLN A 7 -5.22 -13.42 -17.60
N LYS A 8 -5.95 -13.13 -16.52
CA LYS A 8 -6.14 -11.75 -16.06
C LYS A 8 -4.74 -11.19 -15.84
N LYS A 9 -4.28 -10.31 -16.74
CA LYS A 9 -3.03 -9.59 -16.57
C LYS A 9 -3.12 -8.84 -15.24
N GLU A 10 -2.41 -9.31 -14.21
CA GLU A 10 -2.35 -8.60 -12.95
C GLU A 10 -1.76 -7.21 -13.21
N VAL A 11 -2.44 -6.18 -12.74
CA VAL A 11 -1.95 -4.81 -12.85
C VAL A 11 -0.66 -4.71 -12.03
N PRO A 12 0.47 -4.23 -12.60
CA PRO A 12 1.70 -4.08 -11.83
C PRO A 12 1.52 -3.14 -10.63
N ILE A 13 2.17 -3.45 -9.50
CA ILE A 13 2.00 -2.69 -8.25
C ILE A 13 2.29 -1.19 -8.40
N HIS A 14 3.31 -0.83 -9.20
CA HIS A 14 3.64 0.59 -9.44
C HIS A 14 2.50 1.36 -10.13
N LYS A 15 1.72 0.71 -11.00
CA LYS A 15 0.54 1.34 -11.63
C LYS A 15 -0.58 1.56 -10.61
N MET A 16 -0.78 0.63 -9.69
CA MET A 16 -1.74 0.79 -8.59
C MET A 16 -1.35 1.94 -7.67
N MET A 17 -0.05 2.06 -7.36
CA MET A 17 0.51 3.17 -6.58
C MET A 17 0.32 4.51 -7.29
N THR A 18 0.69 4.61 -8.57
CA THR A 18 0.48 5.83 -9.38
C THR A 18 -1.00 6.23 -9.41
N TRP A 19 -1.91 5.27 -9.54
CA TRP A 19 -3.34 5.54 -9.46
C TRP A 19 -3.75 6.10 -8.10
N CYS A 20 -3.28 5.49 -6.99
CA CYS A 20 -3.56 5.99 -5.64
C CYS A 20 -3.06 7.42 -5.45
N TRP A 21 -1.83 7.72 -5.89
CA TRP A 21 -1.25 9.06 -5.83
C TRP A 21 -2.07 10.08 -6.63
N SER A 22 -2.56 9.71 -7.82
CA SER A 22 -3.46 10.57 -8.61
C SER A 22 -4.79 10.89 -7.92
N LYS A 23 -5.19 10.08 -6.92
CA LYS A 23 -6.37 10.30 -6.08
C LYS A 23 -6.04 10.99 -4.76
N GLY A 24 -4.80 11.41 -4.56
CA GLY A 24 -4.31 12.02 -3.33
C GLY A 24 -4.17 11.02 -2.18
N ILE A 25 -3.92 9.75 -2.46
CA ILE A 25 -3.70 8.71 -1.45
C ILE A 25 -2.24 8.33 -1.44
N SER A 26 -1.54 8.57 -0.33
CA SER A 26 -0.18 8.09 -0.09
C SER A 26 -0.12 7.28 1.21
N ILE A 27 0.73 6.26 1.20
CA ILE A 27 0.94 5.33 2.31
C ILE A 27 2.44 5.20 2.50
N TYR A 28 2.93 5.49 3.69
CA TYR A 28 4.35 5.56 3.97
C TYR A 28 4.66 5.22 5.44
N PRO A 29 5.87 4.71 5.75
CA PRO A 29 6.24 4.43 7.12
C PRO A 29 6.59 5.72 7.88
N VAL A 30 6.26 5.76 9.17
CA VAL A 30 6.64 6.85 10.09
C VAL A 30 7.35 6.27 11.31
N PRO A 31 8.42 6.92 11.82
CA PRO A 31 9.11 6.48 13.03
C PRO A 31 8.15 6.42 14.23
N TYR A 32 8.13 5.28 14.92
CA TYR A 32 7.51 5.14 16.23
C TYR A 32 8.48 5.51 17.36
N VAL A 33 9.77 5.25 17.14
CA VAL A 33 10.89 5.57 18.04
C VAL A 33 11.89 6.44 17.30
N SER A 34 12.60 7.30 18.03
CA SER A 34 13.52 8.31 17.47
C SER A 34 14.66 7.72 16.64
N ASN A 35 15.12 6.52 16.97
CA ASN A 35 16.19 5.83 16.24
C ASN A 35 15.70 5.11 14.95
N GLY A 36 14.40 5.18 14.64
CA GLY A 36 13.83 4.58 13.42
C GLY A 36 13.85 3.06 13.37
N SER A 37 14.14 2.36 14.49
CA SER A 37 14.13 0.88 14.52
C SER A 37 12.72 0.30 14.49
N ARG A 38 11.73 1.06 14.96
CA ARG A 38 10.31 0.71 14.89
C ARG A 38 9.52 1.76 14.16
N LEU A 39 8.61 1.31 13.32
CA LEU A 39 7.83 2.13 12.40
C LEU A 39 6.34 1.82 12.56
N ARG A 40 5.50 2.81 12.26
CA ARG A 40 4.05 2.66 12.02
C ARG A 40 3.76 3.03 10.57
N ILE A 41 2.61 2.62 10.05
CA ILE A 41 2.17 3.02 8.71
C ILE A 41 1.27 4.25 8.83
N CYS A 42 1.60 5.31 8.09
CA CYS A 42 0.72 6.46 7.88
C CYS A 42 -0.04 6.29 6.56
N LEU A 43 -1.36 6.47 6.61
CA LEU A 43 -2.22 6.65 5.45
C LEU A 43 -2.58 8.14 5.37
N ASN A 44 -2.11 8.81 4.33
CA ASN A 44 -2.52 10.17 4.00
C ASN A 44 -3.53 10.12 2.85
N LYS A 45 -4.70 10.70 3.08
CA LYS A 45 -5.75 10.87 2.07
C LYS A 45 -6.07 12.35 1.94
N LYS A 46 -5.63 12.96 0.85
CA LYS A 46 -5.84 14.38 0.50
C LYS A 46 -5.41 15.32 1.63
N GLY A 47 -4.26 15.05 2.24
CA GLY A 47 -3.70 15.82 3.34
C GLY A 47 -4.20 15.41 4.73
N LYS A 48 -5.20 14.52 4.83
CA LYS A 48 -5.64 13.99 6.12
C LYS A 48 -4.90 12.71 6.45
N GLU A 49 -4.12 12.76 7.53
CA GLU A 49 -3.25 11.66 7.96
C GLU A 49 -3.92 10.80 9.03
N THR A 50 -3.77 9.48 8.88
CA THR A 50 -4.18 8.49 9.88
C THR A 50 -3.02 7.54 10.10
N ILE A 51 -2.50 7.52 11.33
CA ILE A 51 -1.42 6.63 11.73
C ILE A 51 -2.02 5.32 12.26
N GLY A 52 -1.61 4.21 11.68
CA GLY A 52 -2.01 2.87 12.13
C GLY A 52 -1.48 2.56 13.54
N LYS A 53 -2.16 1.62 14.22
CA LYS A 53 -1.78 1.19 15.58
C LYS A 53 -0.64 0.17 15.56
N ASP A 54 -0.55 -0.62 14.49
CA ASP A 54 0.42 -1.70 14.35
C ASP A 54 1.85 -1.14 14.27
N ILE A 55 2.75 -1.78 15.02
CA ILE A 55 4.17 -1.44 15.07
C ILE A 55 4.93 -2.52 14.34
N PHE A 56 5.82 -2.09 13.45
CA PHE A 56 6.70 -2.96 12.67
C PHE A 56 8.14 -2.65 13.05
N ASP A 57 8.99 -3.68 13.08
CA ASP A 57 10.42 -3.44 12.99
C ASP A 57 10.76 -2.89 11.60
N ASN A 58 11.78 -2.04 11.54
CA ASN A 58 12.24 -1.50 10.28
C ASN A 58 12.84 -2.61 9.41
N GLY A 59 12.15 -2.92 8.31
CA GLY A 59 12.53 -4.02 7.44
C GLY A 59 11.46 -4.34 6.40
N LYS A 60 11.61 -5.47 5.72
CA LYS A 60 10.77 -5.84 4.58
C LYS A 60 9.27 -5.89 4.91
N ALA A 61 8.91 -6.34 6.11
CA ALA A 61 7.52 -6.57 6.50
C ALA A 61 6.63 -5.32 6.40
N ILE A 62 7.12 -4.14 6.81
CA ILE A 62 6.33 -2.90 6.71
C ILE A 62 6.11 -2.49 5.25
N TYR A 63 7.13 -2.65 4.38
CA TYR A 63 7.02 -2.30 2.97
C TYR A 63 6.08 -3.27 2.23
N ASP A 64 6.17 -4.57 2.51
CA ASP A 64 5.21 -5.56 1.99
C ASP A 64 3.77 -5.19 2.37
N LYS A 65 3.55 -4.77 3.63
CA LYS A 65 2.23 -4.34 4.09
C LYS A 65 1.75 -3.07 3.38
N ILE A 66 2.63 -2.10 3.16
CA ILE A 66 2.31 -0.89 2.40
C ILE A 66 1.87 -1.24 0.97
N LEU A 67 2.57 -2.16 0.30
CA LEU A 67 2.20 -2.62 -1.05
C LEU A 67 0.85 -3.34 -1.05
N GLU A 68 0.59 -4.20 -0.06
CA GLU A 68 -0.70 -4.85 0.14
C GLU A 68 -1.84 -3.82 0.29
N MET A 69 -1.61 -2.75 1.07
CA MET A 69 -2.59 -1.68 1.26
C MET A 69 -2.87 -0.92 -0.05
N TYR A 70 -1.84 -0.59 -0.83
CA TYR A 70 -2.04 0.02 -2.15
C TYR A 70 -2.86 -0.88 -3.08
N ARG A 71 -2.55 -2.18 -3.11
CA ARG A 71 -3.30 -3.17 -3.89
C ARG A 71 -4.76 -3.22 -3.45
N PHE A 72 -5.02 -3.33 -2.16
CA PHE A 72 -6.38 -3.38 -1.60
C PHE A 72 -7.21 -2.15 -1.97
N ILE A 73 -6.63 -0.95 -1.81
CA ILE A 73 -7.33 0.30 -2.14
C ILE A 73 -7.63 0.38 -3.63
N TYR A 74 -6.66 0.08 -4.49
CA TYR A 74 -6.86 0.08 -5.93
C TYR A 74 -7.96 -0.89 -6.35
N GLU A 75 -7.89 -2.15 -5.90
CA GLU A 75 -8.85 -3.18 -6.23
C GLU A 75 -10.26 -2.83 -5.75
N LYS A 76 -10.41 -2.28 -4.54
CA LYS A 76 -11.71 -1.86 -3.99
C LYS A 76 -12.41 -0.76 -4.80
N ASN A 77 -11.66 0.05 -5.57
CA ASN A 77 -12.21 1.19 -6.32
C ASN A 77 -12.29 0.93 -7.84
N ASN A 78 -11.76 -0.20 -8.34
CA ASN A 78 -11.69 -0.52 -9.76
C ASN A 78 -12.20 -1.94 -10.09
N LYS A 79 -12.78 -2.64 -9.11
CA LYS A 79 -13.54 -3.89 -9.29
C LYS A 79 -15.02 -3.57 -9.14
#